data_AF-A0A6A3BNZ7-F1
#
_entry.id   AF-A0A6A3BNZ7-F1
#
_cell.length_a   1.000
_cell.length_b   1.000
_cell.length_c   1.000
_cell.angle_alpha   90.00
_cell.angle_beta   90.00
_cell.angle_gamma   90.00
#
_symmetry.space_group_name_H-M   'P 1'
#
loop_
_entity.id
_entity.type
_entity.pdbx_description
1 polymer ?
#
loop_
_entity_poly.entity_id
_entity_poly.type
_entity_poly.pdbx_seq_one_letter_code
_entity_poly.pdbx_strand_id
1 'polypeptide(L)'
;MNLFQNLDLVTAISVFLSIASACSNGQCKLLDECSSDGDCEAGLYCFACPQGFSGSRCVRSTITNQLQLLNNSLPFNKYAFLTIHNAYAIDGYPLHTPIPRVTFTNQEDMITPQLNNGARGLMFDTYDFDGDVWMCHSFGGQCHDITAFRSEGGGSFQAVDTLNGKLLCGCDDIHACVPGSTSGACTP
;
A
#
# COMPACT_ATOMS: atom_id res chain seq x y z
N MET A 1 -71.51 7.57 -21.41
CA MET A 1 -71.13 7.07 -20.07
C MET A 1 -69.91 6.19 -20.25
N ASN A 2 -68.81 6.53 -19.58
CA ASN A 2 -67.56 5.76 -19.41
C ASN A 2 -66.73 5.43 -20.67
N LEU A 3 -65.58 6.09 -20.81
CA LEU A 3 -64.25 5.43 -20.70
C LEU A 3 -63.05 6.39 -20.89
N PHE A 4 -63.24 7.70 -21.09
CA PHE A 4 -62.14 8.63 -21.45
C PHE A 4 -61.81 9.70 -20.39
N GLN A 5 -62.07 9.47 -19.10
CA GLN A 5 -61.78 10.44 -18.03
C GLN A 5 -60.78 9.96 -16.97
N ASN A 6 -60.05 8.86 -17.22
CA ASN A 6 -59.05 8.33 -16.29
C ASN A 6 -57.65 8.19 -16.91
N LEU A 7 -57.26 9.10 -17.82
CA LEU A 7 -55.90 9.10 -18.39
C LEU A 7 -55.00 10.21 -17.85
N ASP A 8 -55.50 11.08 -16.97
CA ASP A 8 -54.74 12.26 -16.51
C ASP A 8 -54.36 12.25 -15.01
N LEU A 9 -54.51 11.14 -14.27
CA LEU A 9 -54.30 11.19 -12.81
C LEU A 9 -53.70 9.96 -12.11
N VAL A 10 -52.92 9.10 -12.76
CA VAL A 10 -52.12 8.07 -12.08
C VAL A 10 -51.01 7.68 -13.07
N THR A 11 -49.77 8.19 -13.07
CA THR A 11 -48.76 8.23 -12.01
C THR A 11 -47.68 9.25 -12.45
N ALA A 12 -47.73 10.47 -11.94
CA ALA A 12 -46.49 11.22 -11.76
C ALA A 12 -45.79 10.59 -10.55
N ILE A 13 -45.13 9.44 -10.76
CA ILE A 13 -44.05 9.03 -9.86
C ILE A 13 -42.98 10.09 -10.09
N SER A 14 -43.08 11.20 -9.34
CA SER A 14 -41.96 12.07 -9.07
C SER A 14 -40.94 11.18 -8.36
N VAL A 15 -40.10 10.50 -9.15
CA VAL A 15 -38.81 10.06 -8.68
C VAL A 15 -38.10 11.36 -8.35
N PHE A 16 -38.26 11.82 -7.10
CA PHE A 16 -37.30 12.72 -6.49
C PHE A 16 -36.01 11.91 -6.43
N LEU A 17 -35.28 11.87 -7.56
CA LEU A 17 -33.84 11.66 -7.50
C LEU A 17 -33.36 12.81 -6.63
N SER A 18 -33.13 12.51 -5.36
CA SER A 18 -32.25 13.29 -4.53
C SER A 18 -30.90 13.15 -5.21
N ILE A 19 -30.63 14.03 -6.18
CA ILE A 19 -29.29 14.23 -6.66
C ILE A 19 -28.59 14.78 -5.43
N ALA A 20 -27.91 13.90 -4.68
CA ALA A 20 -26.99 14.35 -3.67
C ALA A 20 -25.98 15.20 -4.44
N SER A 21 -26.14 16.53 -4.37
CA SER A 21 -25.15 17.42 -4.95
C SER A 21 -23.89 17.19 -4.13
N ALA A 22 -22.86 16.62 -4.76
CA ALA A 22 -21.54 16.60 -4.16
C ALA A 22 -21.24 18.02 -3.67
N CYS A 23 -20.83 18.12 -2.42
CA CYS A 23 -20.23 19.32 -1.85
C CYS A 23 -19.06 19.77 -2.75
N SER A 24 -18.70 21.05 -2.66
CA SER A 24 -17.62 21.63 -3.47
C SER A 24 -17.00 22.81 -2.72
N ASN A 25 -15.87 23.33 -3.22
CA ASN A 25 -15.16 24.48 -2.64
C ASN A 25 -14.65 24.24 -1.20
N GLY A 26 -14.09 23.07 -0.94
CA GLY A 26 -13.44 22.75 0.33
C GLY A 26 -14.39 22.46 1.49
N GLN A 27 -15.65 22.13 1.21
CA GLN A 27 -16.68 21.86 2.21
C GLN A 27 -17.04 20.36 2.33
N CYS A 28 -16.44 19.50 1.49
CA CYS A 28 -16.68 18.08 1.57
C CYS A 28 -16.02 17.45 2.79
N LYS A 29 -16.84 16.77 3.58
CA LYS A 29 -16.44 16.06 4.78
C LYS A 29 -15.93 14.67 4.44
N LEU A 30 -15.39 14.02 5.46
CA LEU A 30 -14.92 12.65 5.37
C LEU A 30 -16.02 11.73 4.81
N LEU A 31 -15.68 10.99 3.75
CA LEU A 31 -16.54 10.08 2.96
C LEU A 31 -17.57 10.72 2.04
N ASP A 32 -17.67 12.05 1.99
CA ASP A 32 -18.46 12.74 0.98
C ASP A 32 -17.83 12.54 -0.41
N GLU A 33 -18.66 12.52 -1.45
CA GLU A 33 -18.22 12.42 -2.84
C GLU A 33 -17.46 13.69 -3.25
N CYS A 34 -16.40 13.52 -4.04
CA CYS A 34 -15.54 14.61 -4.51
C CYS A 34 -15.08 14.37 -5.95
N SER A 35 -14.63 15.42 -6.64
CA SER A 35 -14.01 15.33 -7.96
C SER A 35 -12.53 15.73 -7.95
N SER A 36 -12.12 16.56 -7.00
CA SER A 36 -10.74 17.02 -6.84
C SER A 36 -10.41 17.28 -5.36
N ASP A 37 -9.12 17.35 -5.02
CA ASP A 37 -8.68 17.64 -3.65
C ASP A 37 -9.24 18.96 -3.12
N GLY A 38 -9.49 19.94 -4.00
CA GLY A 38 -10.07 21.23 -3.65
C GLY A 38 -11.54 21.19 -3.20
N ASP A 39 -12.23 20.06 -3.38
CA ASP A 39 -13.58 19.88 -2.86
C ASP A 39 -13.59 19.57 -1.36
N CYS A 40 -12.50 18.98 -0.85
CA CYS A 40 -12.40 18.43 0.50
C CYS A 40 -11.98 19.46 1.56
N GLU A 41 -12.47 19.29 2.78
CA GLU A 41 -12.03 20.09 3.93
C GLU A 41 -10.53 19.89 4.23
N ALA A 42 -9.93 20.84 4.94
CA ALA A 42 -8.52 20.77 5.32
C ALA A 42 -8.18 19.47 6.07
N GLY A 43 -7.10 18.81 5.66
CA GLY A 43 -6.71 17.50 6.20
C GLY A 43 -7.38 16.30 5.54
N LEU A 44 -8.14 16.53 4.47
CA LEU A 44 -8.69 15.52 3.56
C LEU A 44 -8.14 15.69 2.13
N TYR A 45 -8.27 14.67 1.29
CA TYR A 45 -8.00 14.71 -0.15
C TYR A 45 -8.97 13.80 -0.90
N CYS A 46 -9.10 13.98 -2.21
CA CYS A 46 -10.06 13.25 -3.01
C CYS A 46 -9.45 11.97 -3.58
N PHE A 47 -9.97 10.81 -3.17
CA PHE A 47 -9.40 9.52 -3.51
C PHE A 47 -10.45 8.53 -4.01
N ALA A 48 -10.08 7.73 -5.01
CA ALA A 48 -10.88 6.62 -5.52
C ALA A 48 -10.27 5.29 -5.07
N CYS A 49 -11.09 4.41 -4.49
CA CYS A 49 -10.70 3.05 -4.14
C CYS A 49 -11.69 2.06 -4.76
N PRO A 50 -11.48 1.60 -6.02
CA PRO A 50 -12.44 0.78 -6.74
C PRO A 50 -12.85 -0.50 -6.00
N GLN A 51 -11.96 -1.06 -5.18
CA GLN A 51 -12.23 -2.27 -4.39
C GLN A 51 -13.01 -1.99 -3.09
N GLY A 52 -13.03 -0.75 -2.62
CA GLY A 52 -13.70 -0.35 -1.37
C GLY A 52 -15.03 0.36 -1.58
N PHE A 53 -15.13 1.24 -2.58
CA PHE A 53 -16.32 2.02 -2.87
C PHE A 53 -16.35 2.53 -4.32
N SER A 54 -17.56 2.80 -4.82
CA SER A 54 -17.74 3.44 -6.12
C SER A 54 -17.47 4.95 -6.03
N GLY A 55 -16.79 5.48 -7.05
CA GLY A 55 -16.46 6.90 -7.18
C GLY A 55 -15.28 7.36 -6.31
N SER A 56 -15.03 8.66 -6.32
CA SER A 56 -14.03 9.31 -5.46
C SER A 56 -14.70 9.93 -4.24
N ARG A 57 -14.04 9.84 -3.09
CA ARG A 57 -14.51 10.39 -1.82
C ARG A 57 -13.40 11.13 -1.09
N CYS A 58 -13.78 12.11 -0.28
CA CYS A 58 -12.83 12.78 0.59
C CYS A 58 -12.38 11.81 1.70
N VAL A 59 -11.09 11.47 1.69
CA VAL A 59 -10.45 10.61 2.68
C VAL A 59 -9.38 11.38 3.44
N ARG A 60 -8.94 10.88 4.59
CA ARG A 60 -7.94 11.57 5.42
C ARG A 60 -6.62 11.67 4.68
N SER A 61 -6.11 12.89 4.49
CA SER A 61 -4.79 13.15 3.87
C SER A 61 -3.65 13.24 4.88
N THR A 62 -3.98 13.46 6.16
CA THR A 62 -2.99 13.71 7.21
C THR A 62 -3.03 12.61 8.27
N ILE A 63 -1.88 11.96 8.46
CA ILE A 63 -1.65 11.06 9.60
C ILE A 63 -0.94 11.84 10.69
N THR A 64 -1.44 11.72 11.91
CA THR A 64 -0.73 12.19 13.08
C THR A 64 0.28 11.14 13.52
N ASN A 65 1.55 11.52 13.65
CA ASN A 65 2.56 10.63 14.20
C ASN A 65 2.26 10.34 15.68
N GLN A 66 1.76 9.14 15.96
CA GLN A 66 1.39 8.68 17.30
C GLN A 66 2.54 8.73 18.30
N LEU A 67 3.79 8.63 17.84
CA LEU A 67 4.96 8.72 18.71
C LEU A 67 5.11 10.15 19.24
N GLN A 68 4.87 11.15 18.39
CA GLN A 68 4.92 12.56 18.76
C GLN A 68 3.73 12.99 19.61
N LEU A 69 2.53 12.42 19.41
CA LEU A 69 1.34 12.73 20.22
C LEU A 69 1.56 12.55 21.73
N LEU A 70 2.38 11.56 22.10
CA LEU A 70 2.72 11.27 23.49
C LEU A 70 4.16 11.63 23.81
N ASN A 71 4.80 12.49 23.01
CA ASN A 71 6.18 12.95 23.18
C ASN A 71 7.19 11.81 23.42
N ASN A 72 7.03 10.68 22.72
CA ASN A 72 7.87 9.49 22.87
C ASN A 72 7.97 8.95 24.32
N SER A 73 6.99 9.25 25.18
CA SER A 73 7.05 8.96 26.62
C SER A 73 6.76 7.51 27.01
N LEU A 74 6.21 6.71 26.10
CA LEU A 74 5.84 5.32 26.37
C LEU A 74 6.85 4.36 25.72
N PRO A 75 6.97 3.11 26.23
CA PRO A 75 7.70 2.08 25.50
C PRO A 75 6.96 1.69 24.20
N PHE A 76 7.71 1.19 23.20
CA PHE A 76 7.19 0.91 21.85
C PHE A 76 5.91 0.05 21.83
N ASN A 77 5.82 -0.95 22.71
CA ASN A 77 4.68 -1.85 22.84
C ASN A 77 3.41 -1.23 23.45
N LYS A 78 3.42 0.07 23.74
CA LYS A 78 2.26 0.84 24.24
C LYS A 78 1.73 1.85 23.22
N TYR A 79 2.32 1.90 22.02
CA TYR A 79 1.78 2.68 20.90
C TYR A 79 0.87 1.81 20.02
N ALA A 80 -0.18 2.43 19.48
CA ALA A 80 -0.95 1.89 18.36
C ALA A 80 -0.55 2.65 17.09
N PHE A 81 -0.15 1.93 16.04
CA PHE A 81 0.30 2.54 14.79
C PHE A 81 -0.06 1.68 13.57
N LEU A 82 -0.15 2.35 12.42
CA LEU A 82 -0.39 1.69 11.14
C LEU A 82 0.78 0.78 10.80
N THR A 83 0.46 -0.47 10.46
CA THR A 83 1.40 -1.48 9.98
C THR A 83 1.00 -1.91 8.59
N ILE A 84 1.96 -1.94 7.68
CA ILE A 84 1.73 -2.34 6.29
C ILE A 84 2.12 -3.80 6.10
N HIS A 85 1.14 -4.63 5.76
CA HIS A 85 1.31 -6.05 5.46
C HIS A 85 2.01 -6.24 4.12
N ASN A 86 3.11 -7.00 4.10
CA ASN A 86 3.94 -7.22 2.91
C ASN A 86 4.22 -5.91 2.18
N ALA A 87 4.83 -4.97 2.91
CA ALA A 87 5.12 -3.62 2.46
C ALA A 87 5.92 -3.55 1.15
N TYR A 88 6.67 -4.61 0.85
CA TYR A 88 7.50 -4.79 -0.34
C TYR A 88 6.72 -5.25 -1.59
N ALA A 89 5.52 -5.81 -1.42
CA ALA A 89 4.75 -6.39 -2.52
C ALA A 89 3.97 -5.29 -3.26
N ILE A 90 4.72 -4.45 -3.98
CA ILE A 90 4.22 -3.26 -4.66
C ILE A 90 3.74 -3.60 -6.07
N ASP A 91 2.66 -2.98 -6.52
CA ASP A 91 2.19 -3.11 -7.90
C ASP A 91 3.24 -2.62 -8.90
N GLY A 92 3.44 -3.39 -9.97
CA GLY A 92 4.49 -3.12 -10.96
C GLY A 92 5.94 -3.28 -10.45
N TYR A 93 6.17 -3.85 -9.26
CA TYR A 93 7.54 -4.06 -8.75
C TYR A 93 8.38 -4.91 -9.72
N PRO A 94 9.65 -4.56 -9.99
CA PRO A 94 10.49 -5.24 -10.98
C PRO A 94 10.56 -6.77 -10.82
N LEU A 95 10.78 -7.49 -11.92
CA LEU A 95 11.04 -8.93 -11.90
C LEU A 95 12.54 -9.19 -11.75
N HIS A 96 12.90 -10.12 -10.88
CA HIS A 96 14.31 -10.51 -10.61
C HIS A 96 14.63 -11.93 -11.06
N THR A 97 13.64 -12.64 -11.60
CA THR A 97 13.80 -13.96 -12.20
C THR A 97 13.34 -13.91 -13.66
N PRO A 98 13.77 -14.84 -14.52
CA PRO A 98 13.24 -14.99 -15.87
C PRO A 98 11.77 -15.46 -15.89
N ILE A 99 11.20 -15.82 -14.74
CA ILE A 99 9.87 -16.38 -14.60
C ILE A 99 8.90 -15.23 -14.25
N PRO A 100 7.75 -15.12 -14.93
CA PRO A 100 6.75 -14.13 -14.58
C PRO A 100 6.26 -14.30 -13.14
N ARG A 101 6.15 -13.19 -12.41
CA ARG A 101 5.51 -13.20 -11.09
C ARG A 101 4.00 -13.43 -11.26
N VAL A 102 3.50 -14.51 -10.66
CA VAL A 102 2.08 -14.89 -10.61
C VAL A 102 1.64 -14.93 -9.15
N THR A 103 1.55 -13.73 -8.57
CA THR A 103 1.02 -13.52 -7.23
C THR A 103 0.33 -12.16 -7.17
N PHE A 104 -0.50 -11.95 -6.15
CA PHE A 104 -1.06 -10.64 -5.86
C PHE A 104 0.01 -9.70 -5.28
N THR A 105 -0.22 -8.39 -5.43
CA THR A 105 0.51 -7.32 -4.75
C THR A 105 -0.38 -6.78 -3.62
N ASN A 106 0.24 -6.26 -2.57
CA ASN A 106 -0.47 -5.70 -1.41
C ASN A 106 -0.51 -4.18 -1.42
N GLN A 107 0.45 -3.55 -2.08
CA GLN A 107 0.68 -2.11 -2.00
C GLN A 107 0.72 -1.48 -3.38
N GLU A 108 0.24 -0.24 -3.47
CA GLU A 108 0.40 0.60 -4.67
C GLU A 108 1.58 1.58 -4.48
N ASP A 109 1.92 1.88 -3.23
CA ASP A 109 2.94 2.85 -2.84
C ASP A 109 4.29 2.19 -2.56
N MET A 110 5.38 2.87 -2.92
CA MET A 110 6.72 2.54 -2.41
C MET A 110 6.83 2.75 -0.90
N ILE A 111 7.87 2.17 -0.28
CA ILE A 111 8.06 2.22 1.18
C ILE A 111 8.13 3.65 1.74
N THR A 112 8.86 4.57 1.08
CA THR A 112 8.97 5.95 1.56
C THR A 112 7.61 6.66 1.64
N PRO A 113 6.77 6.64 0.59
CA PRO A 113 5.37 7.05 0.68
C PRO A 113 4.58 6.36 1.80
N GLN A 114 4.70 5.03 1.99
CA GLN A 114 4.00 4.34 3.08
C GLN A 114 4.37 4.94 4.46
N LEU A 115 5.65 5.25 4.69
CA LEU A 115 6.14 5.88 5.92
C LEU A 115 5.69 7.34 6.05
N ASN A 116 5.71 8.10 4.95
CA ASN A 116 5.20 9.47 4.90
C ASN A 116 3.69 9.51 5.18
N ASN A 117 2.98 8.47 4.75
CA ASN A 117 1.57 8.21 5.03
C ASN A 117 1.36 7.56 6.41
N GLY A 118 2.31 7.72 7.33
CA GLY A 118 2.11 7.47 8.76
C GLY A 118 2.31 6.02 9.22
N ALA A 119 2.63 5.09 8.33
CA ALA A 119 3.05 3.76 8.74
C ALA A 119 4.28 3.83 9.66
N ARG A 120 4.27 3.06 10.74
CA ARG A 120 5.46 2.86 11.60
C ARG A 120 5.77 1.39 11.86
N GLY A 121 4.94 0.49 11.33
CA GLY A 121 5.27 -0.91 11.17
C GLY A 121 5.31 -1.25 9.68
N LEU A 122 6.32 -2.02 9.28
CA LEU A 122 6.40 -2.65 7.97
C LEU A 122 6.57 -4.15 8.22
N MET A 123 5.76 -4.97 7.56
CA MET A 123 5.87 -6.42 7.62
C MET A 123 6.52 -6.92 6.33
N PHE A 124 7.52 -7.79 6.50
CA PHE A 124 8.28 -8.42 5.42
C PHE A 124 8.28 -9.93 5.63
N ASP A 125 7.48 -10.64 4.85
CA ASP A 125 7.54 -12.11 4.78
C ASP A 125 8.82 -12.53 4.06
N THR A 126 9.77 -13.11 4.80
CA THR A 126 11.10 -13.50 4.28
C THR A 126 11.28 -15.02 4.31
N TYR A 127 11.99 -15.55 3.31
CA TYR A 127 12.22 -16.98 3.12
C TYR A 127 13.59 -17.24 2.51
N ASP A 128 14.19 -18.39 2.86
CA ASP A 128 15.32 -18.94 2.12
C ASP A 128 14.87 -19.35 0.72
N PHE A 129 15.50 -18.79 -0.31
CA PHE A 129 15.15 -19.00 -1.71
C PHE A 129 16.35 -18.70 -2.62
N ASP A 130 16.60 -19.55 -3.62
CA ASP A 130 17.70 -19.40 -4.59
C ASP A 130 19.10 -19.16 -3.96
N GLY A 131 19.31 -19.69 -2.76
CA GLY A 131 20.59 -19.63 -2.03
C GLY A 131 20.76 -18.43 -1.09
N ASP A 132 19.81 -17.49 -1.05
CA ASP A 132 19.79 -16.36 -0.11
C ASP A 132 18.37 -16.06 0.42
N VAL A 133 18.17 -14.94 1.10
CA VAL A 133 16.89 -14.57 1.71
C VAL A 133 16.13 -13.62 0.81
N TRP A 134 14.91 -14.01 0.43
CA TRP A 134 14.00 -13.23 -0.42
C TRP A 134 12.71 -12.92 0.33
N MET A 135 11.96 -11.95 -0.19
CA MET A 135 10.60 -11.71 0.27
C MET A 135 9.61 -12.41 -0.65
N CYS A 136 8.60 -13.12 -0.12
CA CYS A 136 7.72 -13.95 -0.95
C CYS A 136 6.29 -14.05 -0.42
N HIS A 137 5.33 -14.14 -1.35
CA HIS A 137 3.98 -14.61 -1.01
C HIS A 137 3.95 -16.13 -0.96
N SER A 138 4.36 -16.67 0.19
CA SER A 138 4.55 -18.09 0.38
C SER A 138 3.26 -18.91 0.31
N PHE A 139 3.39 -20.13 -0.18
CA PHE A 139 2.42 -21.20 0.04
C PHE A 139 3.14 -22.42 0.61
N GLY A 140 2.53 -23.08 1.60
CA GLY A 140 3.16 -24.22 2.28
C GLY A 140 4.43 -23.89 3.08
N GLY A 141 4.66 -22.60 3.40
CA GLY A 141 5.86 -22.15 4.10
C GLY A 141 7.12 -22.12 3.23
N GLN A 142 6.97 -22.18 1.91
CA GLN A 142 8.06 -22.11 0.94
C GLN A 142 7.91 -20.89 0.02
N CYS A 143 9.04 -20.38 -0.46
CA CYS A 143 9.07 -19.40 -1.55
C CYS A 143 9.16 -20.11 -2.90
N HIS A 144 8.54 -19.51 -3.91
CA HIS A 144 8.55 -19.99 -5.29
C HIS A 144 8.87 -18.84 -6.25
N ASP A 145 9.46 -19.14 -7.41
CA ASP A 145 9.84 -18.15 -8.42
C ASP A 145 8.69 -17.18 -8.77
N ILE A 146 7.49 -17.73 -8.96
CA ILE A 146 6.28 -16.98 -9.32
C ILE A 146 5.78 -16.07 -8.19
N THR A 147 6.29 -16.21 -6.97
CA THR A 147 5.84 -15.46 -5.78
C THR A 147 6.91 -14.56 -5.17
N ALA A 148 8.10 -14.51 -5.78
CA ALA A 148 9.30 -13.92 -5.19
C ALA A 148 9.47 -12.42 -5.53
N PHE A 149 10.04 -11.70 -4.56
CA PHE A 149 10.42 -10.29 -4.63
C PHE A 149 11.84 -10.18 -4.06
N ARG A 150 12.75 -9.58 -4.84
CA ARG A 150 14.14 -9.36 -4.41
C ARG A 150 14.34 -7.90 -4.10
N SER A 151 15.15 -7.61 -3.09
CA SER A 151 15.65 -6.26 -2.87
C SER A 151 16.60 -5.85 -4.00
N GLU A 152 16.47 -4.61 -4.45
CA GLU A 152 17.42 -3.94 -5.35
C GLU A 152 18.39 -3.01 -4.58
N GLY A 153 18.30 -3.00 -3.25
CA GLY A 153 19.25 -2.33 -2.37
C GLY A 153 18.68 -1.16 -1.58
N GLY A 154 19.06 -1.12 -0.30
CA GLY A 154 19.02 0.05 0.56
C GLY A 154 17.65 0.36 1.19
N GLY A 155 17.65 1.36 2.07
CA GLY A 155 16.44 1.81 2.78
C GLY A 155 15.89 0.72 3.70
N SER A 156 14.59 0.39 3.54
CA SER A 156 13.91 -0.57 4.42
C SER A 156 14.29 -2.04 4.17
N PHE A 157 15.02 -2.32 3.09
CA PHE A 157 15.52 -3.66 2.77
C PHE A 157 16.93 -3.92 3.29
N GLN A 158 17.60 -2.90 3.82
CA GLN A 158 19.02 -2.96 4.21
C GLN A 158 19.35 -4.14 5.14
N ALA A 159 18.46 -4.50 6.06
CA ALA A 159 18.69 -5.64 6.95
C ALA A 159 18.76 -6.98 6.19
N VAL A 160 17.90 -7.16 5.18
CA VAL A 160 17.92 -8.35 4.30
C VAL A 160 19.15 -8.31 3.41
N ASP A 161 19.50 -7.15 2.86
CA ASP A 161 20.69 -6.96 2.03
C ASP A 161 21.98 -7.28 2.81
N THR A 162 22.09 -6.80 4.05
CA THR A 162 23.21 -7.13 4.95
C THR A 162 23.23 -8.61 5.31
N LEU A 163 22.09 -9.21 5.63
CA LEU A 163 22.02 -10.64 5.92
C LEU A 163 22.52 -11.48 4.73
N ASN A 164 22.06 -11.15 3.53
CA ASN A 164 22.45 -11.81 2.29
C ASN A 164 23.94 -11.59 1.97
N GLY A 165 24.45 -10.37 2.16
CA GLY A 165 25.88 -10.07 2.03
C GLY A 165 26.73 -10.93 2.96
N LYS A 166 26.33 -11.06 4.22
CA LYS A 166 27.04 -11.91 5.20
C LYS A 166 26.95 -13.38 4.87
N LEU A 167 25.77 -13.87 4.47
CA LEU A 167 25.52 -15.26 4.16
C LEU A 167 26.29 -15.73 2.91
N LEU A 168 26.23 -14.95 1.84
CA LEU A 168 26.72 -15.36 0.53
C LEU A 168 28.21 -15.08 0.32
N CYS A 169 28.70 -13.95 0.80
CA CYS A 169 30.05 -13.49 0.46
C CYS A 169 30.83 -12.87 1.64
N GLY A 170 30.24 -12.75 2.83
CA GLY A 170 30.86 -12.16 4.03
C GLY A 170 30.86 -10.62 4.08
N CYS A 171 30.30 -9.95 3.07
CA CYS A 171 30.24 -8.49 2.99
C CYS A 171 29.13 -7.91 3.86
N ASP A 172 29.17 -6.60 4.12
CA ASP A 172 28.13 -5.88 4.88
C ASP A 172 26.86 -5.62 4.06
N ASP A 173 26.88 -5.93 2.77
CA ASP A 173 25.79 -5.71 1.82
C ASP A 173 25.93 -6.71 0.66
N ILE A 174 24.81 -7.25 0.19
CA ILE A 174 24.76 -8.18 -0.95
C ILE A 174 25.21 -7.53 -2.26
N HIS A 175 24.97 -6.24 -2.43
CA HIS A 175 25.39 -5.45 -3.59
C HIS A 175 26.89 -5.17 -3.60
N ALA A 176 27.58 -5.39 -2.48
CA ALA A 176 29.04 -5.37 -2.40
C ALA A 176 29.68 -6.72 -2.79
N CYS A 177 28.90 -7.80 -2.97
CA CYS A 177 29.46 -9.10 -3.34
C CYS A 177 29.99 -9.10 -4.79
N VAL A 178 31.22 -9.56 -5.00
CA VAL A 178 31.77 -9.79 -6.35
C VAL A 178 31.16 -11.06 -6.95
N PRO A 179 30.48 -11.00 -8.12
CA PRO A 179 29.90 -12.17 -8.77
C PRO A 179 30.95 -13.26 -9.06
N GLY A 180 30.65 -14.50 -8.69
CA GLY A 180 31.52 -15.66 -8.95
C GLY A 180 32.75 -15.77 -8.03
N SER A 181 32.87 -14.93 -7.01
CA SER A 181 33.95 -15.01 -6.03
C SER A 181 33.61 -15.92 -4.86
N THR A 182 34.59 -16.68 -4.35
CA THR A 182 34.47 -17.46 -3.12
C THR A 182 34.81 -16.56 -1.93
N SER A 183 33.78 -16.10 -1.18
CA SER A 183 33.83 -15.44 0.13
C SER A 183 34.96 -14.43 0.42
N GLY A 184 34.61 -13.16 0.68
CA GLY A 184 35.53 -12.13 1.19
C GLY A 184 36.01 -11.12 0.15
N ALA A 185 35.60 -11.25 -1.11
CA ALA A 185 35.80 -10.20 -2.12
C ALA A 185 34.60 -9.25 -2.11
N CYS A 186 34.75 -8.13 -1.41
CA CYS A 186 33.76 -7.05 -1.35
C CYS A 186 34.21 -5.86 -2.19
N THR A 187 33.34 -5.33 -3.04
CA THR A 187 33.53 -4.00 -3.64
C THR A 187 33.04 -2.91 -2.68
N PRO A 188 33.73 -1.76 -2.62
CA PRO A 188 33.25 -0.59 -1.87
C PRO A 188 31.91 -0.07 -2.38
#